data_AF-A0AA44YY02-F1
#
_entry.id   AF-A0AA44YY02-F1
#
_cell.length_a   1.000
_cell.length_b   1.000
_cell.length_c   1.000
_cell.angle_alpha   90.00
_cell.angle_beta   90.00
_cell.angle_gamma   90.00
#
_symmetry.space_group_name_H-M   'P 1'
#
loop_
_entity.id
_entity.type
_entity.pdbx_description
1 polymer ?
#
loop_
_entity_poly.entity_id
_entity_poly.type
_entity_poly.pdbx_seq_one_letter_code
_entity_poly.pdbx_strand_id
1 'polypeptide(L)'
;MTESQKIYVSFQGGGAKGVAHLGGLKALEDWIHEKSLGGIPHEISAVAGTSAGAIVAALVAVGYRADDIFSCKINSGGQKTGSHILEEVCDGRYKSPTSLFTERGWGNIKRIRAVLKELTDKFSLIKFIAAEFYIDLIALSFSFVVLGFEWSAWVPVILLALPIFFFAILAIRFLKIKKGLASLDVIRDVINDAILNALEGRPVEHPDGVTFEDLRKCGCRSLKIVSTNVSTRDVEVFSYWTTANVSVADAVCASICLPIIFSPYEINIEKRGPQRFVDGGVLSNLPLWPFDDDRALSPEAWTLGFSLVREAA
;
A
#
# COMPACT_ATOMS: atom_id res chain seq x y z
N MET A 1 -37.81 6.14 -17.25
CA MET A 1 -36.54 6.55 -16.61
C MET A 1 -35.44 5.84 -17.38
N THR A 2 -34.56 6.57 -18.06
CA THR A 2 -33.40 5.97 -18.74
C THR A 2 -32.45 5.46 -17.66
N GLU A 3 -32.21 4.15 -17.65
CA GLU A 3 -31.29 3.52 -16.71
C GLU A 3 -29.86 3.99 -17.02
N SER A 4 -29.10 4.37 -15.98
CA SER A 4 -27.72 4.84 -16.14
C SER A 4 -26.82 3.69 -16.57
N GLN A 5 -25.92 3.94 -17.52
CA GLN A 5 -24.92 2.95 -17.90
C GLN A 5 -23.89 2.82 -16.77
N LYS A 6 -23.90 1.67 -16.10
CA LYS A 6 -23.00 1.38 -14.98
C LYS A 6 -21.61 1.03 -15.48
N ILE A 7 -20.61 1.56 -14.80
CA ILE A 7 -19.20 1.31 -15.04
C ILE A 7 -18.55 0.81 -13.75
N TYR A 8 -17.87 -0.33 -13.85
CA TYR A 8 -17.04 -0.92 -12.80
C TYR A 8 -15.58 -0.67 -13.13
N VAL A 9 -14.83 -0.13 -12.17
CA VAL A 9 -13.44 0.28 -12.40
C VAL A 9 -12.51 -0.46 -11.46
N SER A 10 -11.48 -1.12 -12.00
CA SER A 10 -10.44 -1.77 -11.21
C SER A 10 -9.09 -1.09 -11.39
N PHE A 11 -8.36 -0.90 -10.29
CA PHE A 11 -7.02 -0.29 -10.27
C PHE A 11 -5.97 -1.31 -9.83
N GLN A 12 -4.98 -1.56 -10.68
CA GLN A 12 -3.89 -2.49 -10.40
C GLN A 12 -2.96 -2.00 -9.28
N GLY A 13 -2.35 -2.91 -8.53
CA GLY A 13 -1.20 -2.61 -7.68
C GLY A 13 0.06 -2.24 -8.47
N GLY A 14 0.81 -1.24 -7.98
CA GLY A 14 2.00 -0.73 -8.68
C GLY A 14 2.95 0.15 -7.86
N GLY A 15 2.77 0.20 -6.53
CA GLY A 15 3.53 1.09 -5.65
C GLY A 15 3.42 2.57 -6.08
N ALA A 16 4.54 3.30 -6.03
CA ALA A 16 4.59 4.72 -6.38
C ALA A 16 4.13 5.06 -7.81
N LYS A 17 4.11 4.08 -8.72
CA LYS A 17 3.59 4.28 -10.09
C LYS A 17 2.07 4.37 -10.16
N GLY A 18 1.38 4.08 -9.05
CA GLY A 18 -0.08 4.19 -8.94
C GLY A 18 -0.63 5.60 -9.23
N VAL A 19 0.20 6.64 -9.18
CA VAL A 19 -0.18 8.00 -9.61
C VAL A 19 -0.67 8.05 -11.06
N ALA A 20 -0.18 7.14 -11.93
CA ALA A 20 -0.62 7.07 -13.32
C ALA A 20 -2.11 6.67 -13.44
N HIS A 21 -2.66 5.97 -12.44
CA HIS A 21 -4.09 5.65 -12.39
C HIS A 21 -4.96 6.91 -12.35
N LEU A 22 -4.48 8.00 -11.77
CA LEU A 22 -5.22 9.27 -11.70
C LEU A 22 -5.38 9.91 -13.08
N GLY A 23 -4.37 9.79 -13.95
CA GLY A 23 -4.48 10.25 -15.33
C GLY A 23 -5.50 9.43 -16.13
N GLY A 24 -5.50 8.11 -15.93
CA GLY A 24 -6.49 7.21 -16.54
C GLY A 24 -7.92 7.48 -16.04
N LEU A 25 -8.07 7.64 -14.71
CA LEU A 25 -9.34 8.01 -14.09
C LEU A 25 -9.85 9.36 -14.60
N LYS A 26 -8.98 10.37 -14.72
CA LYS A 26 -9.35 11.68 -15.27
C LYS A 26 -9.89 11.57 -16.69
N ALA A 27 -9.21 10.82 -17.55
CA ALA A 27 -9.68 10.61 -18.92
C ALA A 27 -11.04 9.88 -18.96
N LEU A 28 -11.28 8.93 -18.06
CA LEU A 28 -12.57 8.26 -17.93
C LEU A 28 -13.66 9.22 -17.43
N GLU A 29 -13.37 10.04 -16.42
CA GLU A 29 -14.30 11.05 -15.90
C GLU A 29 -14.66 12.10 -16.96
N ASP A 30 -13.68 12.59 -17.72
CA ASP A 30 -13.89 13.55 -18.82
C ASP A 30 -14.76 12.93 -19.92
N TRP A 31 -14.51 11.66 -20.28
CA TRP A 31 -15.32 10.92 -21.25
C TRP A 31 -16.76 10.68 -20.75
N ILE A 32 -16.93 10.30 -19.48
CA ILE A 32 -18.25 10.14 -18.84
C ILE A 32 -19.02 11.46 -18.89
N HIS A 33 -18.35 12.57 -18.59
CA HIS A 33 -18.96 13.90 -18.61
C HIS A 33 -19.43 14.26 -20.03
N GLU A 34 -18.60 14.05 -21.04
CA GLU A 34 -18.95 14.30 -22.45
C GLU A 34 -20.13 13.44 -22.91
N LYS A 35 -20.15 12.15 -22.58
CA LYS A 35 -21.22 11.22 -22.97
C LYS A 35 -22.53 11.45 -22.24
N SER A 36 -22.48 11.89 -20.99
CA SER A 36 -23.68 12.19 -20.21
C SER A 36 -24.46 13.38 -20.79
N LEU A 37 -23.81 14.25 -21.57
CA LEU A 37 -24.49 15.31 -22.34
C LEU A 37 -25.27 14.78 -23.55
N GLY A 38 -24.94 13.56 -24.03
CA GLY A 38 -25.56 12.90 -25.18
C GLY A 38 -26.80 12.05 -24.89
N GLY A 39 -27.29 12.05 -23.64
CA GLY A 39 -28.63 11.55 -23.29
C GLY A 39 -28.70 10.31 -22.40
N ILE A 40 -27.67 9.47 -22.34
CA ILE A 40 -27.60 8.35 -21.39
C ILE A 40 -26.53 8.70 -20.33
N PRO A 41 -26.91 8.90 -19.05
CA PRO A 41 -25.93 9.14 -18.01
C PRO A 41 -25.05 7.88 -17.86
N HIS A 42 -23.75 8.11 -17.69
CA HIS A 42 -22.80 7.06 -17.34
C HIS A 42 -22.30 7.33 -15.93
N GLU A 43 -22.14 6.29 -15.12
CA GLU A 43 -21.65 6.47 -13.76
C GLU A 43 -20.73 5.33 -13.33
N ILE A 44 -19.74 5.67 -12.50
CA ILE A 44 -18.93 4.68 -11.81
C ILE A 44 -19.75 4.16 -10.63
N SER A 45 -20.25 2.93 -10.72
CA SER A 45 -21.10 2.33 -9.67
C SER A 45 -20.32 1.43 -8.71
N ALA A 46 -19.19 0.87 -9.16
CA ALA A 46 -18.34 0.03 -8.34
C ALA A 46 -16.86 0.25 -8.66
N VAL A 47 -16.03 0.14 -7.64
CA VAL A 47 -14.58 0.28 -7.74
C VAL A 47 -13.86 -0.82 -6.99
N ALA A 48 -12.75 -1.29 -7.54
CA ALA A 48 -11.91 -2.30 -6.95
C ALA A 48 -10.44 -1.89 -7.02
N GLY A 49 -9.65 -2.30 -6.04
CA GLY A 49 -8.24 -1.97 -6.04
C GLY A 49 -7.38 -2.92 -5.23
N THR A 50 -6.11 -2.99 -5.64
CA THR A 50 -5.05 -3.71 -4.95
C THR A 50 -3.87 -2.77 -4.68
N SER A 51 -3.27 -2.83 -3.48
CA SER A 51 -2.10 -2.03 -3.12
C SER A 51 -2.33 -0.54 -3.37
N ALA A 52 -1.45 0.13 -4.11
CA ALA A 52 -1.64 1.54 -4.50
C ALA A 52 -3.01 1.81 -5.19
N GLY A 53 -3.54 0.83 -5.93
CA GLY A 53 -4.87 0.92 -6.52
C GLY A 53 -6.01 0.87 -5.49
N ALA A 54 -5.81 0.22 -4.33
CA ALA A 54 -6.80 0.21 -3.24
C ALA A 54 -6.99 1.59 -2.62
N ILE A 55 -5.91 2.38 -2.51
CA ILE A 55 -6.00 3.78 -2.05
C ILE A 55 -6.87 4.58 -3.02
N VAL A 56 -6.59 4.49 -4.32
CA VAL A 56 -7.38 5.20 -5.36
C VAL A 56 -8.83 4.74 -5.33
N ALA A 57 -9.09 3.42 -5.28
CA ALA A 57 -10.43 2.86 -5.23
C ALA A 57 -11.21 3.38 -4.00
N ALA A 58 -10.60 3.41 -2.81
CA ALA A 58 -11.25 3.89 -1.59
C ALA A 58 -11.69 5.35 -1.70
N LEU A 59 -10.83 6.22 -2.24
CA LEU A 59 -11.13 7.64 -2.44
C LEU A 59 -12.23 7.84 -3.50
N VAL A 60 -12.16 7.13 -4.63
CA VAL A 60 -13.19 7.20 -5.67
C VAL A 60 -14.53 6.68 -5.14
N ALA A 61 -14.52 5.66 -4.27
CA ALA A 61 -15.75 5.11 -3.71
C ALA A 61 -16.57 6.15 -2.93
N VAL A 62 -15.89 7.04 -2.20
CA VAL A 62 -16.55 8.05 -1.35
C VAL A 62 -16.94 9.32 -2.10
N GLY A 63 -16.40 9.57 -3.30
CA GLY A 63 -16.79 10.73 -4.09
C GLY A 63 -15.66 11.45 -4.78
N TYR A 64 -14.40 11.23 -4.37
CA TYR A 64 -13.27 11.97 -4.92
C TYR A 64 -13.08 11.71 -6.41
N ARG A 65 -12.79 12.80 -7.12
CA ARG A 65 -12.40 12.81 -8.52
C ARG A 65 -10.89 12.75 -8.68
N ALA A 66 -10.42 12.43 -9.87
CA ALA A 66 -8.98 12.42 -10.16
C ALA A 66 -8.28 13.75 -9.78
N ASP A 67 -8.92 14.89 -10.06
CA ASP A 67 -8.37 16.22 -9.78
C ASP A 67 -8.33 16.55 -8.27
N ASP A 68 -9.23 15.98 -7.48
CA ASP A 68 -9.26 16.15 -6.02
C ASP A 68 -8.11 15.35 -5.37
N ILE A 69 -7.81 14.17 -5.92
CA ILE A 69 -6.75 13.30 -5.41
C ILE A 69 -5.37 13.88 -5.74
N PHE A 70 -5.20 14.38 -6.97
CA PHE A 70 -3.98 15.04 -7.41
C PHE A 70 -4.25 16.10 -8.48
N SER A 71 -3.85 17.32 -8.19
CA SER A 71 -3.92 18.43 -9.15
C SER A 71 -2.53 18.94 -9.50
N CYS A 72 -2.29 19.22 -10.78
CA CYS A 72 -1.07 19.87 -11.25
C CYS A 72 -1.42 21.26 -11.78
N LYS A 73 -1.09 22.32 -11.02
CA LYS A 73 -1.27 23.70 -11.45
C LYS A 73 -0.02 24.20 -12.16
N ILE A 74 -0.19 24.89 -13.29
CA ILE A 74 0.89 25.58 -13.98
C ILE A 74 0.80 27.05 -13.58
N ASN A 75 1.81 27.55 -12.87
CA ASN A 75 1.87 28.96 -12.50
C ASN A 75 2.17 29.82 -13.73
N SER A 76 1.82 31.11 -13.68
CA SER A 76 2.00 32.07 -14.79
C SER A 76 3.44 32.19 -15.33
N GLY A 77 4.43 31.66 -14.62
CA GLY A 77 5.83 31.54 -15.04
C GLY A 77 6.23 30.16 -15.62
N GLY A 78 5.27 29.28 -15.95
CA GLY A 78 5.54 27.96 -16.53
C GLY A 78 6.04 26.89 -15.54
N GLN A 79 6.20 27.23 -14.26
CA GLN A 79 6.52 26.25 -13.21
C GLN A 79 5.30 25.40 -12.88
N LYS A 80 5.45 24.08 -12.95
CA LYS A 80 4.44 23.10 -12.53
C LYS A 80 4.56 22.85 -11.03
N THR A 81 3.53 23.21 -10.27
CA THR A 81 3.38 22.87 -8.86
C THR A 81 2.22 21.90 -8.71
N GLY A 82 2.49 20.69 -8.23
CA GLY A 82 1.47 19.69 -7.93
C GLY A 82 0.98 19.85 -6.49
N SER A 83 -0.32 19.87 -6.26
CA SER A 83 -0.93 19.70 -4.95
C SER A 83 -1.53 18.30 -4.86
N HIS A 84 -1.31 17.63 -3.73
CA HIS A 84 -1.86 16.30 -3.46
C HIS A 84 -2.94 16.42 -2.39
N ILE A 85 -3.92 15.51 -2.40
CA ILE A 85 -4.98 15.41 -1.37
C ILE A 85 -4.44 15.39 0.07
N LEU A 86 -3.22 14.88 0.27
CA LEU A 86 -2.53 14.85 1.56
C LEU A 86 -2.23 16.24 2.14
N GLU A 87 -2.03 17.24 1.28
CA GLU A 87 -1.76 18.61 1.71
C GLU A 87 -3.05 19.29 2.22
N GLU A 88 -4.18 18.98 1.59
CA GLU A 88 -5.51 19.53 1.89
C GLU A 88 -6.17 18.80 3.08
N VAL A 89 -6.19 17.47 3.08
CA VAL A 89 -6.84 16.65 4.13
C VAL A 89 -6.09 16.73 5.46
N CYS A 90 -4.78 16.95 5.43
CA CYS A 90 -3.96 16.91 6.64
C CYS A 90 -3.52 18.31 7.13
N ASP A 91 -4.13 19.41 6.69
CA ASP A 91 -3.73 20.78 7.04
C ASP A 91 -2.22 21.03 6.82
N GLY A 92 -1.65 20.49 5.74
CA GLY A 92 -0.22 20.61 5.45
C GLY A 92 0.71 19.84 6.40
N ARG A 93 0.19 18.95 7.28
CA ARG A 93 1.00 18.08 8.15
C ARG A 93 1.93 17.16 7.35
N TYR A 94 1.57 16.79 6.12
CA TYR A 94 2.37 15.93 5.24
C TYR A 94 2.57 16.57 3.86
N LYS A 95 3.79 17.01 3.59
CA LYS A 95 4.14 17.77 2.36
C LYS A 95 4.51 16.88 1.16
N SER A 96 4.63 15.57 1.34
CA SER A 96 5.02 14.65 0.26
C SER A 96 4.47 13.23 0.45
N PRO A 97 4.26 12.46 -0.64
CA PRO A 97 3.98 11.03 -0.55
C PRO A 97 5.09 10.24 0.18
N THR A 98 6.33 10.76 0.16
CA THR A 98 7.44 10.17 0.92
C THR A 98 7.36 10.43 2.41
N SER A 99 6.72 11.51 2.87
CA SER A 99 6.54 11.78 4.31
C SER A 99 5.49 10.90 4.97
N LEU A 100 4.66 10.18 4.19
CA LEU A 100 3.80 9.10 4.72
C LEU A 100 4.61 7.93 5.28
N PHE A 101 5.84 7.77 4.81
CA PHE A 101 6.82 6.86 5.40
C PHE A 101 7.74 7.69 6.28
N THR A 102 7.84 7.39 7.58
CA THR A 102 8.75 8.10 8.49
C THR A 102 10.16 8.20 7.87
N GLU A 103 10.92 9.27 8.12
CA GLU A 103 12.26 9.45 7.50
C GLU A 103 13.18 8.23 7.70
N ARG A 104 13.08 7.59 8.87
CA ARG A 104 13.76 6.33 9.18
C ARG A 104 13.24 5.16 8.34
N GLY A 105 11.92 5.05 8.17
CA GLY A 105 11.28 4.04 7.32
C GLY A 105 11.69 4.16 5.85
N TRP A 106 11.70 5.37 5.29
CA TRP A 106 12.13 5.60 3.91
C TRP A 106 13.62 5.30 3.69
N GLY A 107 14.47 5.69 4.65
CA GLY A 107 15.88 5.31 4.65
C GLY A 107 16.10 3.80 4.66
N ASN A 108 15.32 3.07 5.45
CA ASN A 108 15.35 1.60 5.50
C ASN A 108 14.84 0.97 4.18
N ILE A 109 13.76 1.49 3.60
CA ILE A 109 13.22 1.04 2.30
C ILE A 109 14.25 1.23 1.18
N LYS A 110 14.96 2.37 1.15
CA LYS A 110 16.04 2.61 0.18
C LYS A 110 17.17 1.61 0.33
N ARG A 111 17.62 1.34 1.57
CA ARG A 111 18.65 0.33 1.84
C ARG A 111 18.20 -1.06 1.42
N ILE A 112 16.97 -1.45 1.74
CA ILE A 112 16.44 -2.77 1.36
C ILE A 112 16.27 -2.87 -0.14
N ARG A 113 15.81 -1.83 -0.84
CA ARG A 113 15.74 -1.85 -2.29
C ARG A 113 17.12 -1.97 -2.93
N ALA A 114 18.13 -1.29 -2.38
CA ALA A 114 19.53 -1.43 -2.82
C ALA A 114 20.03 -2.87 -2.59
N VAL A 115 19.81 -3.41 -1.39
CA VAL A 115 20.17 -4.78 -1.00
C VAL A 115 19.41 -5.82 -1.83
N LEU A 116 18.12 -5.64 -2.11
CA LEU A 116 17.32 -6.53 -2.96
C LEU A 116 17.77 -6.50 -4.41
N LYS A 117 18.14 -5.32 -4.92
CA LYS A 117 18.69 -5.15 -6.27
C LYS A 117 20.08 -5.78 -6.40
N GLU A 118 20.89 -5.74 -5.33
CA GLU A 118 22.12 -6.52 -5.24
C GLU A 118 21.81 -8.03 -5.14
N LEU A 119 20.92 -8.46 -4.24
CA LEU A 119 20.53 -9.85 -4.02
C LEU A 119 20.06 -10.60 -5.27
N THR A 120 19.43 -9.91 -6.22
CA THR A 120 19.04 -10.51 -7.52
C THR A 120 20.24 -10.94 -8.37
N ASP A 121 21.44 -10.44 -8.06
CA ASP A 121 22.70 -10.87 -8.66
C ASP A 121 23.45 -11.79 -7.66
N LYS A 122 23.46 -13.11 -7.94
CA LYS A 122 24.02 -14.15 -7.05
C LYS A 122 25.45 -13.85 -6.59
N PHE A 123 26.23 -13.15 -7.41
CA PHE A 123 27.62 -12.78 -7.10
C PHE A 123 27.75 -11.61 -6.13
N SER A 124 26.75 -10.73 -6.06
CA SER A 124 26.80 -9.56 -5.17
C SER A 124 26.36 -9.90 -3.74
N LEU A 125 25.44 -10.86 -3.56
CA LEU A 125 25.03 -11.35 -2.24
C LEU A 125 26.22 -11.92 -1.45
N ILE A 126 27.05 -12.74 -2.10
CA ILE A 126 28.24 -13.31 -1.47
C ILE A 126 29.23 -12.20 -1.09
N LYS A 127 29.41 -11.19 -1.96
CA LYS A 127 30.27 -10.03 -1.69
C LYS A 127 29.74 -9.15 -0.55
N PHE A 128 28.42 -8.95 -0.47
CA PHE A 128 27.78 -8.20 0.60
C PHE A 128 27.91 -8.91 1.95
N ILE A 129 27.63 -10.21 1.99
CA ILE A 129 27.83 -11.04 3.19
C ILE A 129 29.31 -11.01 3.62
N ALA A 130 30.24 -11.11 2.67
CA ALA A 130 31.67 -11.03 2.94
C ALA A 130 32.10 -9.64 3.47
N ALA A 131 31.55 -8.55 2.90
CA ALA A 131 31.86 -7.18 3.33
C ALA A 131 31.34 -6.89 4.74
N GLU A 132 30.10 -7.30 5.05
CA GLU A 132 29.53 -7.16 6.40
C GLU A 132 30.30 -8.01 7.42
N PHE A 133 30.65 -9.25 7.06
CA PHE A 133 31.51 -10.10 7.90
C PHE A 133 32.87 -9.44 8.18
N TYR A 134 33.45 -8.74 7.19
CA TYR A 134 34.72 -8.05 7.32
C TYR A 134 34.63 -6.80 8.22
N ILE A 135 33.53 -6.04 8.16
CA ILE A 135 33.28 -4.88 9.04
C ILE A 135 33.14 -5.33 10.50
N ASP A 136 32.36 -6.39 10.75
CA ASP A 136 32.19 -6.94 12.10
C ASP A 136 33.53 -7.50 12.64
N LEU A 137 34.37 -8.10 11.78
CA LEU A 137 35.72 -8.56 12.11
C LEU A 137 36.64 -7.39 12.51
N ILE A 138 36.60 -6.27 11.76
CA ILE A 138 37.36 -5.07 12.06
C ILE A 138 36.90 -4.45 13.39
N ALA A 139 35.60 -4.29 13.61
CA ALA A 139 35.06 -3.72 14.84
C ALA A 139 35.47 -4.55 16.07
N LEU A 140 35.40 -5.88 15.95
CA LEU A 140 35.84 -6.77 17.01
C LEU A 140 37.35 -6.63 17.27
N SER A 141 38.17 -6.60 16.22
CA SER A 141 39.63 -6.42 16.35
C SER A 141 40.00 -5.09 17.03
N PHE A 142 39.26 -4.01 16.73
CA PHE A 142 39.47 -2.69 17.33
C PHE A 142 39.13 -2.67 18.82
N SER A 143 38.04 -3.32 19.24
CA SER A 143 37.68 -3.46 20.66
C SER A 143 38.75 -4.19 21.48
N PHE A 144 39.44 -5.17 20.90
CA PHE A 144 40.51 -5.91 21.60
C PHE A 144 41.81 -5.11 21.76
N VAL A 145 42.17 -4.27 20.79
CA VAL A 145 43.31 -3.35 20.90
C VAL A 145 43.09 -2.34 22.04
N VAL A 146 41.87 -1.83 22.18
CA VAL A 146 41.51 -0.88 23.26
C VAL A 146 41.55 -1.52 24.65
N LEU A 147 41.29 -2.83 24.76
CA LEU A 147 41.22 -3.54 26.04
C LEU A 147 42.53 -4.19 26.50
N GLY A 148 43.62 -4.12 25.70
CA GLY A 148 44.97 -4.52 26.13
C GLY A 148 45.15 -6.02 26.41
N PHE A 149 44.43 -6.89 25.72
CA PHE A 149 44.45 -8.35 25.96
C PHE A 149 45.73 -9.05 25.48
N GLU A 150 46.24 -10.01 26.25
CA GLU A 150 47.35 -10.89 25.84
C GLU A 150 46.91 -11.93 24.80
N TRP A 151 47.61 -11.95 23.65
CA TRP A 151 47.15 -12.60 22.41
C TRP A 151 47.17 -14.13 22.41
N SER A 152 48.10 -14.77 23.12
CA SER A 152 48.40 -16.20 22.92
C SER A 152 47.37 -17.17 23.52
N ALA A 153 46.70 -16.80 24.62
CA ALA A 153 45.78 -17.69 25.32
C ALA A 153 44.35 -17.70 24.74
N TRP A 154 43.95 -16.64 24.03
CA TRP A 154 42.54 -16.40 23.68
C TRP A 154 42.22 -16.59 22.20
N VAL A 155 43.23 -16.67 21.32
CA VAL A 155 43.03 -16.85 19.86
C VAL A 155 42.11 -18.03 19.50
N PRO A 156 42.23 -19.23 20.10
CA PRO A 156 41.35 -20.36 19.77
C PRO A 156 39.90 -20.09 20.19
N VAL A 157 39.70 -19.45 21.35
CA VAL A 157 38.38 -19.11 21.89
C VAL A 157 37.69 -18.06 21.01
N ILE A 158 38.43 -17.06 20.55
CA ILE A 158 37.93 -15.98 19.68
C ILE A 158 37.55 -16.52 18.30
N LEU A 159 38.39 -17.38 17.70
CA LEU A 159 38.10 -17.99 16.39
C LEU A 159 36.83 -18.87 16.43
N LEU A 160 36.57 -19.54 17.55
CA LEU A 160 35.34 -20.32 17.76
C LEU A 160 34.12 -19.45 18.06
N ALA A 161 34.30 -18.30 18.71
CA ALA A 161 33.21 -17.39 19.05
C ALA A 161 32.76 -16.49 17.89
N LEU A 162 33.65 -16.17 16.95
CA LEU A 162 33.40 -15.30 15.80
C LEU A 162 32.19 -15.72 14.94
N PRO A 163 32.07 -17.00 14.49
CA PRO A 163 30.90 -17.45 13.75
C PRO A 163 29.62 -17.34 14.57
N ILE A 164 29.68 -17.70 15.86
CA ILE A 164 28.53 -17.66 16.77
C ILE A 164 28.03 -16.21 16.92
N PHE A 165 28.95 -15.26 17.09
CA PHE A 165 28.63 -13.85 17.21
C PHE A 165 28.09 -13.28 15.90
N PHE A 166 28.66 -13.65 14.75
CA PHE A 166 28.15 -13.29 13.44
C PHE A 166 26.71 -13.78 13.23
N PHE A 167 26.44 -15.07 13.48
CA PHE A 167 25.09 -15.62 13.39
C PHE A 167 24.13 -15.01 14.41
N ALA A 168 24.60 -14.66 15.62
CA ALA A 168 23.81 -13.96 16.62
C ALA A 168 23.44 -12.53 16.17
N ILE A 169 24.38 -11.77 15.60
CA ILE A 169 24.11 -10.45 15.01
C ILE A 169 23.12 -10.60 13.84
N LEU A 170 23.32 -11.58 12.97
CA LEU A 170 22.47 -11.83 11.82
C LEU A 170 21.05 -12.20 12.27
N ALA A 171 20.92 -13.03 13.31
CA ALA A 171 19.65 -13.37 13.95
C ALA A 171 18.99 -12.15 14.61
N ILE A 172 19.72 -11.31 15.35
CA ILE A 172 19.19 -10.08 15.95
C ILE A 172 18.69 -9.11 14.86
N ARG A 173 19.46 -8.95 13.78
CA ARG A 173 19.07 -8.13 12.61
C ARG A 173 17.81 -8.70 11.94
N PHE A 174 17.75 -10.02 11.75
CA PHE A 174 16.57 -10.71 11.20
C PHE A 174 15.34 -10.57 12.10
N LEU A 175 15.50 -10.66 13.42
CA LEU A 175 14.43 -10.44 14.40
C LEU A 175 13.94 -8.99 14.41
N LYS A 176 14.83 -8.01 14.19
CA LYS A 176 14.44 -6.60 14.01
C LYS A 176 13.67 -6.37 12.71
N ILE A 177 14.05 -7.01 11.61
CA ILE A 177 13.33 -6.94 10.32
C ILE A 177 11.91 -7.53 10.46
N LYS A 178 11.75 -8.62 11.21
CA LYS A 178 10.42 -9.22 11.49
C LYS A 178 9.43 -8.30 12.20
N LYS A 179 9.89 -7.27 12.92
CA LYS A 179 9.02 -6.32 13.63
C LYS A 179 8.42 -5.22 12.73
N GLY A 180 8.77 -5.20 11.44
CA GLY A 180 8.31 -4.17 10.49
C GLY A 180 9.16 -2.90 10.58
N LEU A 181 9.51 -2.33 9.42
CA LEU A 181 10.48 -1.21 9.33
C LEU A 181 9.82 0.16 9.32
N ALA A 182 8.50 0.18 9.16
CA ALA A 182 7.64 1.35 9.23
C ALA A 182 6.25 0.89 9.70
N SER A 183 5.55 1.72 10.46
CA SER A 183 4.14 1.47 10.80
C SER A 183 3.22 2.08 9.74
N LEU A 184 2.02 1.52 9.62
CA LEU A 184 1.00 1.99 8.69
C LEU A 184 -0.02 2.93 9.35
N ASP A 185 0.14 3.22 10.65
CA ASP A 185 -0.81 4.00 11.44
C ASP A 185 -1.07 5.39 10.82
N VAL A 186 0.00 6.06 10.38
CA VAL A 186 -0.12 7.36 9.70
C VAL A 186 -0.93 7.24 8.41
N ILE A 187 -0.72 6.19 7.62
CA ILE A 187 -1.44 6.00 6.35
C ILE A 187 -2.91 5.68 6.63
N ARG A 188 -3.18 4.83 7.64
CA ARG A 188 -4.53 4.51 8.11
C ARG A 188 -5.30 5.79 8.46
N ASP A 189 -4.72 6.62 9.32
CA ASP A 189 -5.38 7.83 9.81
C ASP A 189 -5.64 8.82 8.67
N VAL A 190 -4.67 9.02 7.79
CA VAL A 190 -4.81 9.89 6.61
C VAL A 190 -5.94 9.42 5.68
N ILE A 191 -6.05 8.11 5.43
CA ILE A 191 -7.12 7.56 4.59
C ILE A 191 -8.47 7.71 5.28
N ASN A 192 -8.53 7.45 6.58
CA ASN A 192 -9.75 7.60 7.36
C ASN A 192 -10.23 9.06 7.37
N ASP A 193 -9.33 10.01 7.61
CA ASP A 193 -9.62 11.45 7.58
C ASP A 193 -10.11 11.90 6.20
N ALA A 194 -9.49 11.41 5.11
CA ALA A 194 -9.94 11.71 3.75
C ALA A 194 -11.36 11.18 3.51
N ILE A 195 -11.64 9.94 3.93
CA ILE A 195 -12.98 9.35 3.82
C ILE A 195 -13.99 10.17 4.62
N LEU A 196 -13.69 10.53 5.87
CA LEU A 196 -14.57 11.34 6.71
C LEU A 196 -14.90 12.69 6.08
N ASN A 197 -13.89 13.38 5.55
CA ASN A 197 -14.08 14.67 4.88
C ASN A 197 -15.01 14.53 3.65
N ALA A 198 -14.88 13.46 2.87
CA ALA A 198 -15.80 13.21 1.74
C ALA A 198 -17.23 12.86 2.18
N LEU A 199 -17.40 12.36 3.41
CA LEU A 199 -18.69 11.97 4.00
C LEU A 199 -19.26 13.03 4.94
N GLU A 200 -18.71 14.25 4.96
CA GLU A 200 -19.20 15.32 5.82
C GLU A 200 -20.71 15.54 5.61
N GLY A 201 -21.47 15.58 6.71
CA GLY A 201 -22.93 15.70 6.69
C GLY A 201 -23.71 14.41 6.41
N ARG A 202 -23.04 13.25 6.27
CA ARG A 202 -23.68 11.93 6.13
C ARG A 202 -23.66 11.15 7.45
N PRO A 203 -24.58 10.18 7.65
CA PRO A 203 -24.64 9.39 8.88
C PRO A 203 -23.52 8.34 8.92
N VAL A 204 -22.41 8.66 9.58
CA VAL A 204 -21.30 7.75 9.86
C VAL A 204 -21.38 7.29 11.32
N GLU A 205 -21.48 5.97 11.55
CA GLU A 205 -21.58 5.42 12.91
C GLU A 205 -20.20 5.25 13.55
N HIS A 206 -19.17 4.97 12.75
CA HIS A 206 -17.80 4.67 13.21
C HIS A 206 -16.78 5.69 12.67
N PRO A 207 -16.68 6.90 13.26
CA PRO A 207 -15.79 7.93 12.73
C PRO A 207 -14.30 7.57 12.87
N ASP A 208 -13.88 6.88 13.92
CA ASP A 208 -12.47 6.48 14.14
C ASP A 208 -11.97 5.37 13.18
N GLY A 209 -12.88 4.84 12.35
CA GLY A 209 -12.61 3.76 11.41
C GLY A 209 -13.83 3.47 10.55
N VAL A 210 -14.05 4.31 9.52
CA VAL A 210 -15.23 4.21 8.66
C VAL A 210 -15.29 2.84 8.00
N THR A 211 -16.39 2.12 8.21
CA THR A 211 -16.54 0.73 7.77
C THR A 211 -17.15 0.62 6.37
N PHE A 212 -17.10 -0.58 5.77
CA PHE A 212 -17.81 -0.85 4.52
C PHE A 212 -19.34 -0.74 4.69
N GLU A 213 -19.85 -0.99 5.89
CA GLU A 213 -21.26 -0.75 6.22
C GLU A 213 -21.61 0.75 6.21
N ASP A 214 -20.76 1.58 6.82
CA ASP A 214 -20.93 3.04 6.81
C ASP A 214 -20.94 3.59 5.37
N LEU A 215 -20.04 3.12 4.51
CA LEU A 215 -20.02 3.50 3.10
C LEU A 215 -21.35 3.20 2.40
N ARG A 216 -21.92 2.01 2.65
CA ARG A 216 -23.20 1.63 2.05
C ARG A 216 -24.35 2.49 2.58
N LYS A 217 -24.39 2.76 3.89
CA LYS A 217 -25.40 3.64 4.52
C LYS A 217 -25.33 5.06 3.96
N CYS A 218 -24.13 5.54 3.69
CA CYS A 218 -23.88 6.85 3.08
C CYS A 218 -24.18 6.92 1.57
N GLY A 219 -24.60 5.82 0.94
CA GLY A 219 -24.89 5.77 -0.50
C GLY A 219 -23.65 5.89 -1.38
N CYS A 220 -22.48 5.49 -0.87
CA CYS A 220 -21.23 5.48 -1.63
C CYS A 220 -21.22 4.35 -2.68
N ARG A 221 -20.26 4.44 -3.60
CA ARG A 221 -20.07 3.41 -4.64
C ARG A 221 -19.61 2.10 -3.99
N SER A 222 -19.95 0.96 -4.61
CA SER A 222 -19.48 -0.34 -4.09
C SER A 222 -17.96 -0.40 -4.14
N LEU A 223 -17.31 -0.58 -2.98
CA LEU A 223 -15.87 -0.72 -2.87
C LEU A 223 -15.46 -2.18 -2.63
N LYS A 224 -14.44 -2.64 -3.35
CA LYS A 224 -13.80 -3.95 -3.17
C LYS A 224 -12.29 -3.80 -3.06
N ILE A 225 -11.70 -4.18 -1.94
CA ILE A 225 -10.24 -4.10 -1.73
C ILE A 225 -9.68 -5.51 -1.67
N VAL A 226 -8.64 -5.78 -2.46
CA VAL A 226 -8.02 -7.11 -2.52
C VAL A 226 -6.73 -7.14 -1.71
N SER A 227 -6.59 -8.16 -0.87
CA SER A 227 -5.40 -8.42 -0.07
C SER A 227 -5.09 -9.91 -0.06
N THR A 228 -3.88 -10.28 0.37
CA THR A 228 -3.47 -11.67 0.54
C THR A 228 -3.59 -12.05 2.01
N ASN A 229 -4.47 -13.01 2.35
CA ASN A 229 -4.57 -13.54 3.70
C ASN A 229 -3.51 -14.63 3.91
N VAL A 230 -2.53 -14.34 4.76
CA VAL A 230 -1.41 -15.26 5.06
C VAL A 230 -1.84 -16.41 5.95
N SER A 231 -2.91 -16.22 6.72
CA SER A 231 -3.42 -17.22 7.67
C SER A 231 -4.13 -18.35 6.92
N THR A 232 -4.95 -18.00 5.93
CA THR A 232 -5.65 -18.95 5.06
C THR A 232 -4.85 -19.35 3.81
N ARG A 233 -3.83 -18.56 3.45
CA ARG A 233 -3.04 -18.68 2.20
C ARG A 233 -3.87 -18.47 0.93
N ASP A 234 -4.82 -17.53 1.00
CA ASP A 234 -5.74 -17.24 -0.09
C ASP A 234 -5.92 -15.74 -0.27
N VAL A 235 -6.57 -15.34 -1.37
CA VAL A 235 -6.97 -13.97 -1.63
C VAL A 235 -8.18 -13.61 -0.79
N GLU A 236 -8.13 -12.47 -0.12
CA GLU A 236 -9.26 -11.90 0.62
C GLU A 236 -9.78 -10.67 -0.13
N VAL A 237 -11.09 -10.60 -0.32
CA VAL A 237 -11.78 -9.42 -0.82
C VAL A 237 -12.48 -8.76 0.36
N PHE A 238 -12.03 -7.59 0.74
CA PHE A 238 -12.74 -6.73 1.68
C PHE A 238 -13.83 -5.95 0.95
N SER A 239 -15.07 -6.11 1.39
CA SER A 239 -16.23 -5.45 0.82
C SER A 239 -17.37 -5.41 1.83
N TYR A 240 -18.46 -4.73 1.50
CA TYR A 240 -19.68 -4.78 2.30
C TYR A 240 -20.18 -6.23 2.51
N TRP A 241 -20.10 -7.07 1.48
CA TRP A 241 -20.70 -8.41 1.51
C TRP A 241 -19.89 -9.42 2.33
N THR A 242 -18.58 -9.24 2.39
CA THR A 242 -17.64 -10.18 3.01
C THR A 242 -17.14 -9.70 4.38
N THR A 243 -16.99 -8.39 4.56
CA THR A 243 -16.35 -7.76 5.73
C THR A 243 -16.98 -6.41 6.06
N ALA A 244 -18.31 -6.35 6.18
CA ALA A 244 -19.08 -5.13 6.44
C ALA A 244 -18.50 -4.26 7.58
N ASN A 245 -18.14 -4.91 8.70
CA ASN A 245 -17.68 -4.28 9.94
C ASN A 245 -16.19 -3.90 9.97
N VAL A 246 -15.45 -4.18 8.90
CA VAL A 246 -14.02 -3.83 8.83
C VAL A 246 -13.87 -2.38 8.38
N SER A 247 -12.99 -1.63 9.02
CA SER A 247 -12.62 -0.27 8.59
C SER A 247 -12.00 -0.31 7.20
N VAL A 248 -12.43 0.60 6.33
CA VAL A 248 -11.90 0.75 4.98
C VAL A 248 -10.42 1.12 5.02
N ALA A 249 -10.02 1.98 5.96
CA ALA A 249 -8.61 2.36 6.13
C ALA A 249 -7.74 1.15 6.53
N ASP A 250 -8.25 0.27 7.39
CA ASP A 250 -7.55 -0.97 7.78
C ASP A 250 -7.44 -1.94 6.60
N ALA A 251 -8.51 -2.09 5.80
CA ALA A 251 -8.49 -2.91 4.59
C ALA A 251 -7.49 -2.37 3.54
N VAL A 252 -7.39 -1.05 3.37
CA VAL A 252 -6.35 -0.45 2.52
C VAL A 252 -4.96 -0.74 3.08
N CYS A 253 -4.75 -0.59 4.39
CA CYS A 253 -3.47 -0.89 5.04
C CYS A 253 -3.05 -2.36 4.86
N ALA A 254 -3.98 -3.29 5.01
CA ALA A 254 -3.77 -4.70 4.69
C ALA A 254 -3.38 -4.92 3.22
N SER A 255 -3.99 -4.18 2.30
CA SER A 255 -3.74 -4.29 0.86
C SER A 255 -2.40 -3.68 0.40
N ILE A 256 -1.83 -2.72 1.14
CA ILE A 256 -0.53 -2.08 0.83
C ILE A 256 0.65 -2.66 1.64
N CYS A 257 0.38 -3.67 2.48
CA CYS A 257 1.35 -4.25 3.39
C CYS A 257 2.37 -5.13 2.65
N LEU A 258 3.36 -4.48 2.01
CA LEU A 258 4.40 -5.14 1.24
C LEU A 258 5.23 -6.09 2.13
N PRO A 259 5.33 -7.39 1.78
CA PRO A 259 6.19 -8.33 2.47
C PRO A 259 7.62 -7.80 2.60
N ILE A 260 8.31 -8.15 3.70
CA ILE A 260 9.69 -7.72 4.05
C ILE A 260 9.79 -6.26 4.51
N ILE A 261 9.00 -5.35 3.95
CA ILE A 261 8.99 -3.94 4.35
C ILE A 261 8.13 -3.73 5.60
N PHE A 262 6.94 -4.33 5.63
CA PHE A 262 5.96 -4.21 6.71
C PHE A 262 5.72 -5.58 7.37
N SER A 263 5.41 -5.56 8.67
CA SER A 263 4.88 -6.75 9.35
C SER A 263 3.46 -7.02 8.84
N PRO A 264 3.05 -8.29 8.66
CA PRO A 264 1.68 -8.62 8.25
C PRO A 264 0.66 -7.86 9.09
N TYR A 265 -0.28 -7.20 8.41
CA TYR A 265 -1.28 -6.37 9.07
C TYR A 265 -2.34 -7.28 9.68
N GLU A 266 -2.65 -7.11 10.96
CA GLU A 266 -3.58 -7.97 11.68
C GLU A 266 -4.94 -7.27 11.80
N ILE A 267 -5.99 -7.91 11.29
CA ILE A 267 -7.38 -7.43 11.39
C ILE A 267 -8.19 -8.52 12.08
N ASN A 268 -8.97 -8.13 13.08
CA ASN A 268 -9.93 -9.04 13.71
C ASN A 268 -11.20 -9.08 12.87
N ILE A 269 -11.43 -10.19 12.18
CA ILE A 269 -12.64 -10.36 11.37
C ILE A 269 -13.68 -11.08 12.22
N GLU A 270 -14.89 -10.52 12.23
CA GLU A 270 -16.03 -11.13 12.93
C GLU A 270 -16.18 -12.60 12.57
N LYS A 271 -16.37 -13.46 13.57
CA LYS A 271 -16.49 -14.93 13.46
C LYS A 271 -15.22 -15.68 13.04
N ARG A 272 -14.23 -15.02 12.42
CA ARG A 272 -12.93 -15.63 12.00
C ARG A 272 -11.78 -15.31 12.95
N GLY A 273 -11.95 -14.35 13.85
CA GLY A 273 -10.92 -13.93 14.80
C GLY A 273 -9.79 -13.14 14.13
N PRO A 274 -8.61 -13.04 14.77
CA PRO A 274 -7.47 -12.32 14.23
C PRO A 274 -6.91 -13.01 12.99
N GLN A 275 -6.85 -12.27 11.88
CA GLN A 275 -6.33 -12.72 10.60
C GLN A 275 -5.21 -11.78 10.15
N ARG A 276 -4.19 -12.35 9.50
CA ARG A 276 -3.00 -11.61 9.03
C ARG A 276 -2.98 -11.46 7.52
N PHE A 277 -2.67 -10.24 7.09
CA PHE A 277 -2.76 -9.82 5.70
C PHE A 277 -1.44 -9.21 5.21
N VAL A 278 -1.19 -9.39 3.93
CA VAL A 278 -0.12 -8.73 3.17
C VAL A 278 -0.65 -8.22 1.84
N ASP A 279 0.18 -7.49 1.12
CA ASP A 279 -0.17 -6.85 -0.14
C ASP A 279 -0.87 -7.81 -1.11
N GLY A 280 -2.00 -7.38 -1.67
CA GLY A 280 -2.80 -8.21 -2.57
C GLY A 280 -2.08 -8.51 -3.89
N GLY A 281 -1.11 -7.69 -4.28
CA GLY A 281 -0.30 -7.87 -5.49
C GLY A 281 0.59 -9.11 -5.45
N VAL A 282 0.73 -9.77 -4.29
CA VAL A 282 1.39 -11.08 -4.16
C VAL A 282 0.61 -12.17 -4.89
N LEU A 283 -0.73 -12.18 -4.80
CA LEU A 283 -1.58 -13.21 -5.39
C LEU A 283 -2.48 -12.70 -6.52
N SER A 284 -2.98 -11.46 -6.45
CA SER A 284 -3.92 -10.88 -7.43
C SER A 284 -3.70 -9.38 -7.57
N ASN A 285 -2.94 -8.98 -8.60
CA ASN A 285 -2.52 -7.59 -8.77
C ASN A 285 -3.55 -6.68 -9.47
N LEU A 286 -4.37 -7.21 -10.40
CA LEU A 286 -5.45 -6.46 -11.07
C LEU A 286 -6.79 -7.16 -10.80
N PRO A 287 -7.61 -6.65 -9.86
CA PRO A 287 -8.81 -7.35 -9.40
C PRO A 287 -10.04 -7.02 -10.27
N LEU A 288 -10.20 -7.72 -11.40
CA LEU A 288 -11.40 -7.62 -12.25
C LEU A 288 -12.50 -8.63 -11.88
N TRP A 289 -12.08 -9.80 -11.41
CA TRP A 289 -12.95 -10.91 -11.01
C TRP A 289 -13.85 -10.61 -9.79
N PRO A 290 -13.55 -9.67 -8.87
CA PRO A 290 -14.48 -9.37 -7.78
C PRO A 290 -15.79 -8.72 -8.26
N PHE A 291 -15.88 -8.34 -9.54
CA PHE A 291 -17.11 -7.80 -10.13
C PHE A 291 -18.01 -8.87 -10.77
N ASP A 292 -17.63 -10.15 -10.71
CA ASP A 292 -18.39 -11.21 -11.37
C ASP A 292 -19.83 -11.29 -10.83
N ASP A 293 -20.01 -11.17 -9.51
CA ASP A 293 -21.32 -11.12 -8.86
C ASP A 293 -22.12 -9.85 -9.23
N ASP A 294 -21.45 -8.70 -9.33
CA ASP A 294 -22.13 -7.46 -9.74
C ASP A 294 -22.60 -7.53 -11.20
N ARG A 295 -21.81 -8.15 -12.08
CA ARG A 295 -22.17 -8.37 -13.49
C ARG A 295 -23.31 -9.37 -13.63
N ALA A 296 -23.42 -10.35 -12.75
CA ALA A 296 -24.59 -11.24 -12.73
C ALA A 296 -25.89 -10.46 -12.44
N LEU A 297 -25.81 -9.38 -11.65
CA LEU A 297 -26.94 -8.49 -11.35
C LEU A 297 -27.13 -7.36 -12.40
N SER A 298 -26.08 -6.99 -13.13
CA SER A 298 -26.12 -5.96 -14.16
C SER A 298 -25.24 -6.38 -15.35
N PRO A 299 -25.73 -7.26 -16.25
CA PRO A 299 -24.95 -7.83 -17.34
C PRO A 299 -24.44 -6.80 -18.35
N GLU A 300 -25.17 -5.70 -18.50
CA GLU A 300 -24.84 -4.59 -19.41
C GLU A 300 -23.76 -3.65 -18.81
N ALA A 301 -23.37 -3.84 -17.54
CA ALA A 301 -22.36 -2.99 -16.91
C ALA A 301 -20.98 -3.20 -17.52
N TRP A 302 -20.28 -2.11 -17.81
CA TRP A 302 -18.93 -2.18 -18.36
C TRP A 302 -17.90 -2.35 -17.27
N THR A 303 -16.88 -3.16 -17.51
CA THR A 303 -15.75 -3.31 -16.57
C THR A 303 -14.47 -2.79 -17.22
N LEU A 304 -13.85 -1.79 -16.60
CA LEU A 304 -12.58 -1.21 -17.04
C LEU A 304 -11.50 -1.52 -16.01
N GLY A 305 -10.33 -1.95 -16.49
CA GLY A 305 -9.15 -2.20 -15.66
C GLY A 305 -7.99 -1.28 -16.03
N PHE A 306 -7.49 -0.53 -15.06
CA PHE A 306 -6.26 0.26 -15.20
C PHE A 306 -5.05 -0.59 -14.81
N SER A 307 -4.26 -0.98 -15.81
CA SER A 307 -3.02 -1.75 -15.66
C SER A 307 -1.81 -0.92 -16.05
N LEU A 308 -0.73 -1.05 -15.27
CA LEU A 308 0.56 -0.41 -15.52
C LEU A 308 1.46 -1.38 -16.29
N VAL A 309 1.51 -1.21 -17.60
CA VAL A 309 2.38 -2.00 -18.49
C VAL A 309 3.75 -1.32 -18.58
N ARG A 310 4.83 -2.10 -18.52
CA ARG A 310 6.15 -1.60 -18.92
C ARG A 310 6.24 -1.73 -20.43
N GLU A 311 6.60 -0.65 -21.14
CA GLU A 311 7.06 -0.80 -22.52
C GLU A 311 8.25 -1.77 -22.52
N ALA A 312 8.15 -2.81 -23.34
CA ALA A 312 9.29 -3.66 -23.65
C ALA A 312 10.24 -2.82 -24.50
N ALA A 313 11.31 -2.33 -23.88
CA ALA A 313 12.45 -1.72 -24.56
C ALA A 313 13.37 -2.81 -25.10
#